data_AF-A0A3S0N5G2-F1
#
_entry.id   AF-A0A3S0N5G2-F1
#
_cell.length_a   1.000
_cell.length_b   1.000
_cell.length_c   1.000
_cell.angle_alpha   90.00
_cell.angle_beta   90.00
_cell.angle_gamma   90.00
#
_symmetry.space_group_name_H-M   'P 1'
#
loop_
_entity.id
_entity.type
_entity.pdbx_description
1 polymer ?
#
loop_
_entity_poly.entity_id
_entity_poly.type
_entity_poly.pdbx_seq_one_letter_code
_entity_poly.pdbx_strand_id
1 'polypeptide(L)'
;MKKLLLITATAVLGISANAQEFRFGPKAGFAMSTIKMDNKQDDLEARKMSPKYTFYIGGMAEYKFNDQFALQGRFYIHHWEPEKR
;
A
#
# COMPACT_ATOMS: atom_id res chain seq x y z
N MET A 1 -40.05 29.55 -1.60
CA MET A 1 -38.64 29.97 -1.76
C MET A 1 -37.65 29.08 -1.00
N LYS A 2 -37.85 28.74 0.28
CA LYS A 2 -36.95 27.84 1.04
C LYS A 2 -36.73 26.42 0.45
N LYS A 3 -37.71 25.87 -0.25
CA LYS A 3 -37.61 24.54 -0.88
C LYS A 3 -36.65 24.52 -2.08
N LEU A 4 -36.55 25.64 -2.81
CA LEU A 4 -35.66 25.75 -3.98
C LEU A 4 -34.20 25.75 -3.51
N LEU A 5 -33.89 26.54 -2.48
CA LEU A 5 -32.56 26.57 -1.85
C LEU A 5 -32.12 25.20 -1.35
N LEU A 6 -33.03 24.43 -0.75
CA LEU A 6 -32.72 23.09 -0.25
C LEU A 6 -32.37 22.13 -1.41
N ILE A 7 -33.14 22.16 -2.50
CA ILE A 7 -32.91 21.32 -3.67
C ILE A 7 -31.57 21.70 -4.34
N THR A 8 -31.30 22.99 -4.47
CA THR A 8 -30.03 23.48 -5.04
C THR A 8 -28.85 23.10 -4.16
N ALA A 9 -28.96 23.23 -2.84
CA ALA A 9 -27.91 22.82 -1.91
C ALA A 9 -27.61 21.32 -2.01
N THR A 10 -28.63 20.46 -2.03
CA THR A 10 -28.43 19.01 -2.17
C THR A 10 -27.83 18.65 -3.53
N ALA A 11 -28.22 19.33 -4.61
CA ALA A 11 -27.64 19.12 -5.93
C ALA A 11 -26.15 19.51 -5.98
N VAL A 12 -25.78 20.65 -5.38
CA VAL A 12 -24.38 21.11 -5.33
C VAL A 12 -23.52 20.16 -4.49
N LEU A 13 -24.03 19.68 -3.35
CA LEU A 13 -23.34 18.68 -2.51
C LEU A 13 -23.19 17.34 -3.23
N GLY A 14 -24.20 16.92 -4.00
CA GLY A 14 -24.17 15.68 -4.80
C GLY A 14 -23.15 15.73 -5.93
N ILE A 15 -22.97 16.87 -6.59
CA ILE A 15 -21.94 17.05 -7.63
C ILE A 15 -20.54 17.08 -6.98
N SER A 16 -20.41 17.72 -5.82
CA SER A 16 -19.15 17.82 -5.05
C SER A 16 -18.71 16.50 -4.41
N ALA A 17 -19.60 15.49 -4.33
CA ALA A 17 -19.27 14.18 -3.77
C ALA A 17 -18.22 13.41 -4.57
N ASN A 18 -17.96 13.78 -5.83
CA ASN A 18 -16.93 13.18 -6.69
C ASN A 18 -15.50 13.63 -6.33
N ALA A 19 -15.30 14.48 -5.32
CA ALA A 19 -13.98 14.95 -4.88
C ALA A 19 -13.14 13.87 -4.15
N GLN A 20 -13.68 12.67 -3.92
CA GLN A 20 -12.89 11.55 -3.42
C GLN A 20 -12.03 10.99 -4.54
N GLU A 21 -10.76 11.40 -4.55
CA GLU A 21 -9.74 10.88 -5.46
C GLU A 21 -9.45 9.41 -5.13
N PHE A 22 -10.27 8.52 -5.69
CA PHE A 22 -9.99 7.09 -5.70
C PHE A 22 -9.07 6.78 -6.89
N ARG A 23 -7.84 6.34 -6.59
CA ARG A 23 -6.80 6.06 -7.57
C ARG A 23 -6.51 4.57 -7.58
N PHE A 24 -6.65 3.95 -8.75
CA PHE A 24 -6.25 2.56 -8.96
C PHE A 24 -5.08 2.50 -9.93
N GLY A 25 -4.18 1.54 -9.74
CA GLY A 25 -3.06 1.39 -10.65
C GLY A 25 -2.23 0.14 -10.40
N PRO A 26 -1.40 -0.25 -11.37
CA PRO A 26 -0.40 -1.29 -11.17
C PRO A 26 0.70 -0.79 -10.23
N LYS A 27 1.23 -1.68 -9.40
CA LYS A 27 2.36 -1.43 -8.50
C LYS A 27 3.34 -2.60 -8.56
N ALA A 28 4.60 -2.30 -8.86
CA ALA A 28 5.69 -3.26 -8.78
C ALA A 28 6.75 -2.74 -7.80
N GLY A 29 7.49 -3.66 -7.18
CA GLY A 29 8.55 -3.29 -6.27
C GLY A 29 9.46 -4.45 -5.87
N PHE A 30 10.50 -4.09 -5.13
CA PHE A 30 11.53 -4.98 -4.64
C PHE A 30 11.64 -4.83 -3.13
N ALA A 31 11.70 -5.96 -2.42
CA ALA A 31 11.91 -6.01 -0.99
C ALA A 31 13.17 -6.82 -0.70
N MET A 32 14.08 -6.23 0.09
CA MET A 32 15.23 -6.91 0.67
C MET A 32 15.02 -6.99 2.18
N SER A 33 14.83 -8.20 2.67
CA SER A 33 14.69 -8.46 4.10
C SER A 33 15.98 -9.06 4.63
N THR A 34 16.60 -8.40 5.60
CA THR A 34 17.79 -8.89 6.30
C THR A 34 17.54 -8.84 7.79
N ILE A 35 17.66 -9.99 8.45
CA ILE A 35 17.60 -10.08 9.90
C ILE A 35 19.03 -9.91 10.40
N LYS A 36 19.29 -8.83 11.16
CA LYS A 36 20.56 -8.61 11.84
C LYS A 36 20.47 -9.24 13.23
N MET A 37 21.36 -10.18 13.53
CA MET A 37 21.51 -10.73 14.88
C MET A 37 22.70 -10.06 15.56
N ASP A 38 22.54 -9.71 16.84
CA ASP A 38 23.61 -9.15 17.66
C ASP A 38 24.53 -10.27 18.15
N ASN A 39 25.85 -10.09 18.00
CA ASN A 39 26.87 -11.12 18.19
C ASN A 39 27.06 -11.57 19.66
N LYS A 40 26.26 -11.05 20.61
CA LYS A 40 26.35 -11.41 22.03
C LYS A 40 25.56 -12.66 22.42
N GLN A 41 24.94 -13.32 21.44
CA GLN A 41 24.13 -14.51 21.67
C GLN A 41 24.92 -15.74 21.20
N ASP A 42 25.56 -16.39 22.18
CA ASP A 42 26.72 -17.31 22.14
C ASP A 42 26.64 -18.53 21.19
N ASP A 43 25.53 -18.73 20.49
CA ASP A 43 25.29 -19.89 19.60
C ASP A 43 24.81 -19.50 18.17
N LEU A 44 24.73 -18.21 17.86
CA LEU A 44 24.12 -17.71 16.62
C LEU A 44 25.12 -17.33 15.52
N GLU A 45 26.41 -17.21 15.82
CA GLU A 45 27.45 -16.86 14.83
C GLU A 45 27.54 -17.88 13.67
N ALA A 46 27.16 -19.14 13.91
CA ALA A 46 27.17 -20.20 12.90
C ALA A 46 26.00 -20.12 11.89
N ARG A 47 24.98 -19.29 12.12
CA ARG A 47 23.84 -19.15 11.19
C ARG A 47 24.10 -18.02 10.21
N LYS A 48 24.75 -18.32 9.08
CA LYS A 48 24.79 -17.43 7.91
C LYS A 48 23.36 -17.12 7.48
N MET A 49 22.84 -15.97 7.89
CA MET A 49 21.52 -15.53 7.51
C MET A 49 21.62 -14.81 6.16
N SER A 50 21.34 -15.54 5.09
CA SER A 50 21.34 -14.99 3.73
C SER A 50 20.20 -13.96 3.58
N PRO A 51 20.47 -12.78 3.00
CA PRO A 51 19.43 -11.79 2.75
C PRO A 51 18.40 -12.35 1.77
N LYS A 52 17.11 -12.22 2.11
CA LYS A 52 16.03 -12.69 1.25
C LYS A 52 15.57 -11.55 0.35
N TYR A 53 15.61 -11.80 -0.94
CA TYR A 53 15.12 -10.91 -1.98
C TYR A 53 13.72 -11.34 -2.41
N THR A 54 12.81 -10.39 -2.59
CA THR A 54 11.45 -10.69 -3.05
C THR A 54 10.99 -9.58 -3.98
N PHE A 55 10.69 -9.97 -5.22
CA PHE A 55 10.02 -9.12 -6.18
C PHE A 55 8.51 -9.31 -6.05
N TYR A 56 7.78 -8.20 -6.14
CA TYR A 56 6.33 -8.22 -6.11
C TYR A 56 5.77 -7.35 -7.22
N ILE A 57 4.73 -7.85 -7.87
CA ILE A 57 3.91 -7.11 -8.82
C ILE A 57 2.46 -7.27 -8.40
N GLY A 58 1.68 -6.21 -8.53
CA GLY A 58 0.35 -6.17 -7.95
C GLY A 58 -0.47 -4.97 -8.38
N GLY A 59 -1.66 -4.90 -7.82
CA GLY A 59 -2.55 -3.75 -7.94
C GLY A 59 -2.56 -2.94 -6.66
N MET A 60 -2.73 -1.63 -6.80
CA MET A 60 -3.06 -0.74 -5.69
C MET A 60 -4.40 -0.07 -5.94
N ALA A 61 -5.17 0.08 -4.86
CA ALA A 61 -6.35 0.91 -4.79
C ALA A 61 -6.13 1.89 -3.64
N GLU A 62 -6.07 3.17 -3.95
CA GLU A 62 -5.84 4.27 -3.01
C GLU A 62 -7.09 5.13 -2.92
N TYR A 63 -7.51 5.38 -1.69
CA TYR A 63 -8.56 6.32 -1.36
C TYR A 63 -7.96 7.46 -0.56
N LYS A 64 -7.92 8.66 -1.13
CA LYS A 64 -7.43 9.86 -0.43
C LYS A 64 -8.55 10.47 0.41
N PHE A 65 -8.26 10.70 1.69
CA PHE A 65 -9.13 11.50 2.56
C PHE A 65 -8.81 13.00 2.42
N ASN A 66 -7.54 13.33 2.23
CA ASN A 66 -7.02 14.67 1.95
C ASN A 66 -5.63 14.57 1.29
N ASP A 67 -5.00 15.70 1.00
CA ASP A 67 -3.70 15.76 0.31
C ASP A 67 -2.52 15.17 1.11
N GLN A 68 -2.70 14.89 2.40
CA GLN A 68 -1.67 14.39 3.30
C GLN A 68 -1.94 12.94 3.75
N PHE A 69 -3.20 12.53 3.78
CA PHE A 69 -3.66 11.26 4.31
C PHE A 69 -4.49 10.50 3.27
N ALA A 70 -4.03 9.30 2.96
CA ALA A 70 -4.70 8.36 2.08
C ALA A 70 -4.66 6.95 2.65
N LEU A 71 -5.72 6.18 2.41
CA LEU A 71 -5.76 4.74 2.64
C LEU A 71 -5.44 4.01 1.35
N GLN A 72 -4.36 3.22 1.33
CA GLN A 72 -3.98 2.44 0.14
C GLN A 72 -4.10 0.94 0.44
N GLY A 73 -5.09 0.29 -0.18
CA GLY A 73 -5.16 -1.15 -0.30
C GLY A 73 -4.17 -1.65 -1.35
N ARG A 74 -3.42 -2.70 -1.02
CA ARG A 74 -2.38 -3.24 -1.90
C ARG A 74 -2.57 -4.74 -2.01
N PHE A 75 -2.69 -5.23 -3.23
CA PHE A 75 -2.75 -6.65 -3.53
C PHE A 75 -1.51 -7.01 -4.32
N TYR A 76 -0.67 -7.88 -3.75
CA TYR A 76 0.59 -8.28 -4.36
C TYR A 76 0.55 -9.75 -4.70
N ILE A 77 1.04 -10.07 -5.89
CA ILE A 77 1.44 -11.41 -6.26
C ILE A 77 2.95 -11.47 -6.01
N HIS A 78 3.33 -12.27 -5.04
CA HIS A 78 4.74 -12.54 -4.76
C HIS A 78 5.25 -13.54 -5.79
N HIS A 79 6.25 -13.14 -6.57
CA HIS A 79 7.04 -14.12 -7.30
C HIS A 79 8.07 -14.69 -6.30
N TRP A 80 7.80 -15.89 -5.80
CA TRP A 80 8.75 -16.62 -4.98
C TRP A 80 9.85 -17.16 -5.90
N GLU A 81 11.03 -16.54 -5.84
CA GLU A 81 12.24 -17.08 -6.46
C GLU A 81 12.69 -18.29 -5.63
N PRO A 82 12.70 -19.52 -6.17
CA PRO A 82 13.28 -20.66 -5.47
C PRO A 82 14.77 -20.40 -5.26
N GLU A 83 15.18 -20.38 -3.99
CA GLU A 83 16.57 -20.42 -3.58
C GLU A 83 17.22 -21.63 -4.28
N LYS A 84 18.09 -21.36 -5.26
CA LYS A 84 18.88 -22.40 -5.91
C LYS A 84 19.75 -23.03 -4.82
N ARG A 85 19.48 -24.31 -4.55
CA ARG A 85 20.25 -25.21 -3.69
C ARG A 85 21.73 -25.13 -3.94
#